data_AF-A0A7W5KZ07-F1
#
_entry.id   AF-A0A7W5KZ07-F1
#
_cell.length_a   1.000
_cell.length_b   1.000
_cell.length_c   1.000
_cell.angle_alpha   90.00
_cell.angle_beta   90.00
_cell.angle_gamma   90.00
#
_symmetry.space_group_name_H-M   'P 1'
#
loop_
_entity.id
_entity.type
_entity.pdbx_description
1 polymer ?
#
loop_
_entity_poly.entity_id
_entity_poly.type
_entity_poly.pdbx_seq_one_letter_code
_entity_poly.pdbx_strand_id
1 'polypeptide(L)'
;MRLRVIEGGLGVAEQQDSEAESRRPDREDVRREAARRLGASGYSRSRIMEFAVGAPMPAVLKYLAMQIDFAAEAISRLDPIPADYTSDLYWPKMDDIATA
;
A
#
# COMPACT_ATOMS: atom_id res chain seq x y z
N MET A 1 19.75 37.36 0.94
CA MET A 1 19.18 36.11 1.50
C MET A 1 19.12 35.07 0.39
N ARG A 2 19.51 33.81 0.64
CA ARG A 2 19.59 32.75 -0.37
C ARG A 2 18.61 31.63 0.02
N LEU A 3 17.44 31.59 -0.62
CA LEU A 3 16.45 30.54 -0.41
C LEU A 3 16.87 29.33 -1.27
N ARG A 4 16.99 28.15 -0.65
CA ARG A 4 17.13 26.87 -1.37
C ARG A 4 15.74 26.28 -1.57
N VAL A 5 15.38 26.08 -2.83
CA VAL A 5 14.15 25.40 -3.24
C VAL A 5 14.40 23.90 -3.14
N ILE A 6 13.50 23.18 -2.46
CA ILE A 6 13.46 21.71 -2.53
C ILE A 6 12.55 21.40 -3.73
N GLU A 7 13.14 20.95 -4.83
CA GLU A 7 12.39 20.38 -5.94
C GLU A 7 11.80 19.04 -5.49
N GLY A 8 10.47 18.99 -5.38
CA GLY A 8 9.73 17.77 -5.05
C GLY A 8 9.79 16.78 -6.21
N GLY A 9 10.26 15.56 -5.93
CA GLY A 9 10.45 14.48 -6.91
C GLY A 9 9.15 13.87 -7.42
N LEU A 10 8.38 14.62 -8.19
CA LEU A 10 7.22 14.09 -8.94
C LEU A 10 7.65 13.38 -10.24
N GLY A 11 8.82 13.73 -10.79
CA GLY A 11 9.29 13.23 -12.08
C GLY A 11 9.72 11.75 -12.12
N VAL A 12 10.00 11.14 -10.96
CA VAL A 12 10.36 9.71 -10.89
C VAL A 12 9.13 8.80 -10.92
N ALA A 13 7.97 9.30 -10.45
CA ALA A 13 6.72 8.55 -10.47
C ALA A 13 6.18 8.38 -11.90
N GLU A 14 6.13 9.47 -12.69
CA GLU A 14 5.57 9.44 -14.05
C GLU A 14 6.38 8.57 -15.04
N GLN A 15 7.70 8.50 -14.87
CA GLN A 15 8.56 7.63 -15.69
C GLN A 15 8.38 6.15 -15.34
N GLN A 16 8.14 5.82 -14.06
CA GLN A 16 7.87 4.43 -13.65
C GLN A 16 6.49 3.95 -14.11
N ASP A 17 5.48 4.81 -14.08
CA ASP A 17 4.11 4.44 -14.49
C ASP A 17 4.05 4.08 -15.99
N SER A 18 4.83 4.76 -16.83
CA SER A 18 4.88 4.50 -18.28
C SER A 18 5.66 3.22 -18.64
N GLU A 19 6.70 2.85 -17.89
CA GLU A 19 7.43 1.59 -18.08
C GLU A 19 6.69 0.38 -17.47
N ALA A 20 5.91 0.60 -16.39
CA ALA A 20 5.12 -0.43 -15.74
C ALA A 20 3.96 -0.94 -16.61
N GLU A 21 3.32 -0.09 -17.43
CA GLU A 21 2.19 -0.49 -18.28
C GLU A 21 2.51 -1.59 -19.31
N SER A 22 3.79 -1.77 -19.67
CA SER A 22 4.21 -2.74 -20.69
C SER A 22 4.93 -3.98 -20.13
N ARG A 23 5.28 -3.99 -18.84
CA ARG A 23 5.97 -5.10 -18.17
C ARG A 23 4.96 -5.95 -17.39
N ARG A 24 5.13 -7.29 -17.43
CA ARG A 24 4.32 -8.19 -16.58
C ARG A 24 4.55 -7.87 -15.10
N PRO A 25 3.48 -7.73 -14.30
CA PRO A 25 3.63 -7.48 -12.87
C PRO A 25 4.45 -8.58 -12.20
N ASP A 26 5.30 -8.17 -11.27
CA ASP A 26 6.08 -9.07 -10.43
C ASP A 26 5.69 -8.94 -8.93
N ARG A 27 6.38 -9.71 -8.09
CA ARG A 27 6.10 -9.73 -6.65
C ARG A 27 6.43 -8.41 -5.95
N GLU A 28 7.36 -7.64 -6.49
CA GLU A 28 7.72 -6.33 -5.94
C GLU A 28 6.64 -5.29 -6.27
N ASP A 29 6.03 -5.39 -7.45
CA ASP A 29 4.87 -4.56 -7.83
C ASP A 29 3.68 -4.79 -6.87
N VAL A 30 3.42 -6.05 -6.50
CA VAL A 30 2.39 -6.42 -5.51
C VAL A 30 2.73 -5.88 -4.11
N ARG A 31 3.99 -5.97 -3.68
CA ARG A 31 4.44 -5.42 -2.39
C ARG A 31 4.31 -3.90 -2.33
N ARG A 32 4.63 -3.21 -3.42
CA ARG A 32 4.49 -1.77 -3.53
C ARG A 32 3.02 -1.35 -3.43
N GLU A 33 2.13 -2.10 -4.06
CA GLU A 33 0.69 -1.87 -3.96
C GLU A 33 0.16 -2.10 -2.54
N ALA A 34 0.61 -3.17 -1.87
CA ALA A 34 0.29 -3.41 -0.46
C ALA A 34 0.73 -2.23 0.43
N ALA A 35 1.96 -1.76 0.24
CA ALA A 35 2.49 -0.61 0.97
C ALA A 35 1.70 0.68 0.67
N ARG A 36 1.29 0.90 -0.58
CA ARG A 36 0.44 2.03 -0.98
C ARG A 36 -0.90 2.00 -0.24
N ARG A 37 -1.59 0.86 -0.25
CA ARG A 37 -2.89 0.67 0.43
C ARG A 37 -2.77 0.85 1.94
N LEU A 38 -1.72 0.28 2.54
CA LEU A 38 -1.47 0.44 3.97
C LEU A 38 -1.21 1.92 4.33
N GLY A 39 -0.44 2.62 3.51
CA GLY A 39 -0.20 4.06 3.64
C GLY A 39 -1.48 4.91 3.57
N ALA A 40 -2.40 4.55 2.67
CA ALA A 40 -3.68 5.23 2.51
C ALA A 40 -4.69 4.97 3.64
N SER A 41 -4.54 3.89 4.41
CA SER A 41 -5.48 3.49 5.47
C SER A 41 -5.38 4.28 6.78
N GLY A 42 -4.32 5.08 6.95
CA GLY A 42 -4.02 5.74 8.23
C GLY A 42 -3.25 4.86 9.24
N TYR A 43 -2.96 3.60 8.88
CA TYR A 43 -2.16 2.68 9.69
C TYR A 43 -0.83 3.28 10.15
N SER A 44 -0.07 3.88 9.23
CA SER A 44 1.23 4.49 9.54
C SER A 44 1.12 5.58 10.62
N ARG A 45 0.07 6.41 10.54
CA ARG A 45 -0.18 7.45 11.54
C ARG A 45 -0.52 6.84 12.90
N SER A 46 -1.42 5.86 12.95
CA SER A 46 -1.76 5.18 14.20
C SER A 46 -0.57 4.45 14.82
N ARG A 47 0.30 3.87 14.00
CA ARG A 47 1.53 3.21 14.45
C ARG A 47 2.51 4.19 15.10
N ILE A 48 2.66 5.37 14.51
CA ILE A 48 3.49 6.43 15.08
C ILE A 48 2.92 6.89 16.42
N MET A 49 1.59 7.07 16.53
CA MET A 49 0.95 7.51 17.78
C MET A 49 1.07 6.46 18.89
N GLU A 50 0.95 5.17 18.56
CA GLU A 50 1.18 4.07 19.52
C GLU A 50 2.62 4.09 20.04
N PHE A 51 3.60 4.28 19.16
CA PHE A 51 5.01 4.33 19.57
C PHE A 51 5.38 5.60 20.33
N ALA A 52 4.98 6.77 19.84
CA ALA A 52 5.42 8.06 20.38
C ALA A 52 4.63 8.49 21.62
N VAL A 53 3.35 8.14 21.70
CA VAL A 53 2.43 8.65 22.72
C VAL A 53 1.82 7.52 23.57
N GLY A 54 2.04 6.25 23.19
CA GLY A 54 1.42 5.11 23.87
C GLY A 54 -0.08 4.96 23.58
N ALA A 55 -0.62 5.70 22.61
CA ALA A 55 -2.03 5.62 22.25
C ALA A 55 -2.28 4.30 21.47
N PRO A 56 -3.08 3.36 21.99
CA PRO A 56 -3.19 2.03 21.40
C PRO A 56 -3.72 2.12 19.97
N MET A 57 -3.11 1.38 19.04
CA MET A 57 -3.58 1.35 17.66
C MET A 57 -4.96 0.67 17.60
N PRO A 58 -5.95 1.26 16.89
CA PRO A 58 -7.26 0.66 16.68
C PRO A 58 -7.17 -0.76 16.11
N ALA A 59 -7.94 -1.70 16.67
CA ALA A 59 -7.93 -3.10 16.26
C ALA A 59 -8.26 -3.26 14.77
N VAL A 60 -9.22 -2.50 14.25
CA VAL A 60 -9.60 -2.47 12.82
C VAL A 60 -8.40 -2.21 11.90
N LEU A 61 -7.47 -1.34 12.30
CA LEU A 61 -6.27 -1.05 11.50
C LEU A 61 -5.23 -2.17 11.61
N LYS A 62 -5.12 -2.84 12.76
CA LYS A 62 -4.28 -4.03 12.92
C LYS A 62 -4.78 -5.17 12.01
N TYR A 63 -6.08 -5.40 12.00
CA TYR A 63 -6.70 -6.43 11.16
C TYR A 63 -6.59 -6.09 9.67
N LEU A 64 -6.84 -4.84 9.28
CA LEU A 64 -6.66 -4.42 7.89
C LEU A 64 -5.23 -4.64 7.40
N ALA A 65 -4.22 -4.27 8.20
CA ALA A 65 -2.82 -4.49 7.84
C ALA A 65 -2.51 -5.98 7.62
N MET A 66 -2.96 -6.84 8.54
CA MET A 66 -2.81 -8.29 8.43
C MET A 66 -3.48 -8.84 7.16
N GLN A 67 -4.68 -8.37 6.82
CA GLN A 67 -5.38 -8.80 5.60
C GLN A 67 -4.69 -8.33 4.33
N ILE A 68 -4.16 -7.10 4.31
CA ILE A 68 -3.39 -6.56 3.19
C ILE A 68 -2.12 -7.41 2.96
N ASP A 69 -1.40 -7.75 4.04
CA ASP A 69 -0.20 -8.58 3.96
C ASP A 69 -0.53 -9.98 3.42
N PHE A 70 -1.65 -10.57 3.90
CA PHE A 70 -2.13 -11.87 3.41
C PHE A 70 -2.53 -11.83 1.94
N ALA A 71 -3.27 -10.80 1.52
CA ALA A 71 -3.67 -10.62 0.12
C ALA A 71 -2.43 -10.46 -0.78
N ALA A 72 -1.44 -9.67 -0.36
CA ALA A 72 -0.19 -9.50 -1.10
C ALA A 72 0.56 -10.82 -1.27
N GLU A 73 0.63 -11.65 -0.23
CA GLU A 73 1.25 -12.97 -0.29
C GLU A 73 0.48 -13.92 -1.23
N ALA A 74 -0.85 -13.90 -1.17
CA ALA A 74 -1.71 -14.72 -2.04
C ALA A 74 -1.58 -14.33 -3.51
N ILE A 75 -1.67 -13.04 -3.83
CA ILE A 75 -1.50 -12.52 -5.20
C ILE A 75 -0.10 -12.86 -5.73
N SER A 76 0.94 -12.71 -4.90
CA SER A 76 2.34 -13.02 -5.27
C SER A 76 2.60 -14.49 -5.62
N ARG A 77 1.69 -15.40 -5.25
CA ARG A 77 1.76 -16.83 -5.60
C ARG A 77 1.13 -17.16 -6.95
N LEU A 78 0.36 -16.25 -7.54
CA LEU A 78 -0.26 -16.45 -8.85
C LEU A 78 0.82 -16.43 -9.94
N ASP A 79 0.71 -17.35 -10.90
CA ASP A 79 1.59 -17.41 -12.07
C ASP A 79 0.76 -17.60 -13.35
N PRO A 80 0.63 -16.56 -14.20
CA PRO A 80 1.17 -15.21 -14.02
C PRO A 80 0.39 -14.39 -12.98
N ILE A 81 1.04 -13.37 -12.40
CA ILE A 81 0.34 -12.35 -11.60
C ILE A 81 -0.64 -11.59 -12.53
N PRO A 82 -1.91 -11.38 -12.11
CA PRO A 82 -2.88 -10.65 -12.92
C PRO A 82 -2.41 -9.23 -13.28
N ALA A 83 -2.65 -8.81 -14.53
CA ALA A 83 -2.31 -7.45 -14.98
C ALA A 83 -3.07 -6.36 -14.20
N ASP A 84 -4.27 -6.69 -13.73
CA ASP A 84 -5.15 -5.84 -12.94
C ASP A 84 -5.04 -6.11 -11.44
N TYR A 85 -3.89 -6.60 -10.95
CA TYR A 85 -3.69 -6.93 -9.53
C TYR A 85 -3.96 -5.76 -8.57
N THR A 86 -3.93 -4.51 -9.05
CA THR A 86 -4.27 -3.30 -8.26
C THR A 86 -5.78 -3.13 -8.06
N SER A 87 -6.61 -3.93 -8.73
CA SER A 87 -8.07 -3.93 -8.63
C SER A 87 -8.53 -4.28 -7.22
N ASP A 88 -9.52 -3.54 -6.74
CA ASP A 88 -10.19 -3.73 -5.46
C ASP A 88 -10.85 -5.11 -5.29
N LEU A 89 -10.94 -5.94 -6.34
CA LEU A 89 -11.37 -7.34 -6.20
C LEU A 89 -10.39 -8.20 -5.41
N TYR A 90 -9.09 -7.86 -5.44
CA TYR A 90 -8.03 -8.68 -4.83
C TYR A 90 -7.66 -8.26 -3.41
N TRP A 91 -8.13 -7.09 -2.96
CA TRP A 91 -7.68 -6.45 -1.72
C TRP A 91 -8.83 -6.24 -0.74
N PRO A 92 -8.56 -6.32 0.57
CA PRO A 92 -9.57 -6.07 1.59
C PRO A 92 -10.02 -4.59 1.58
N LYS A 93 -11.31 -4.36 1.81
CA LYS A 93 -11.88 -3.02 2.00
C LYS A 93 -12.24 -2.79 3.46
N MET A 94 -12.28 -1.52 3.89
CA MET A 94 -12.68 -1.20 5.26
C MET A 94 -14.12 -1.64 5.58
N ASP A 95 -15.02 -1.58 4.60
CA ASP A 95 -16.43 -1.99 4.77
C ASP A 95 -16.57 -3.49 5.08
N ASP A 96 -15.65 -4.32 4.55
CA ASP A 96 -15.63 -5.77 4.78
C ASP A 96 -15.24 -6.11 6.24
N ILE A 97 -14.50 -5.22 6.92
CA ILE A 97 -14.03 -5.42 8.30
C ILE A 97 -15.07 -4.95 9.31
N ALA A 98 -15.91 -3.98 8.96
CA ALA A 98 -16.98 -3.48 9.83
C ALA A 98 -18.19 -4.43 9.91
N THR A 99 -18.29 -5.38 8.98
CA THR A 99 -19.43 -6.30 8.85
C THR A 99 -19.13 -7.72 9.39
N ALA A 100 -17.89 -7.97 9.83
CA ALA A 100 -17.43 -9.24 10.40
C ALA A 100 -17.38 -9.20 11.93
#